data_AF-A0A9X6GC88-F1
#
_entry.id   AF-A0A9X6GC88-F1
#
_cell.length_a   1.000
_cell.length_b   1.000
_cell.length_c   1.000
_cell.angle_alpha   90.00
_cell.angle_beta   90.00
_cell.angle_gamma   90.00
#
_symmetry.space_group_name_H-M   'P 1'
#
loop_
_entity.id
_entity.type
_entity.pdbx_description
1 polymer ?
#
loop_
_entity_poly.entity_id
_entity_poly.type
_entity_poly.pdbx_seq_one_letter_code
_entity_poly.pdbx_strand_id
1 'polypeptide(L)' 'FWDEDDVWRVQEAWNNNESVFAIGQRIERDPDEVALLLMDLARKGRIEKRVIGLGA' A
#
# COMPACT_ATOMS: atom_id res chain seq x y z
N PHE A 1 5.37 -9.11 -10.53
CA PHE A 1 5.07 -7.90 -11.31
C PHE A 1 3.71 -7.39 -10.88
N TRP A 2 3.57 -6.08 -10.74
CA TRP A 2 2.33 -5.39 -10.36
C TRP A 2 1.66 -4.87 -11.62
N ASP A 3 0.36 -5.10 -11.78
CA ASP A 3 -0.44 -4.45 -12.83
C ASP A 3 -1.07 -3.14 -12.31
N GLU A 4 -1.72 -2.39 -13.20
CA GLU A 4 -2.32 -1.10 -12.86
C GLU A 4 -3.50 -1.26 -11.88
N ASP A 5 -4.25 -2.37 -11.95
CA ASP A 5 -5.39 -2.65 -11.09
C ASP A 5 -4.95 -2.95 -9.66
N ASP A 6 -3.91 -3.77 -9.48
CA ASP A 6 -3.30 -4.06 -8.19
C ASP A 6 -2.76 -2.78 -7.56
N VAL A 7 -2.07 -1.95 -8.34
CA VAL A 7 -1.54 -0.67 -7.87
C VAL A 7 -2.67 0.27 -7.45
N TRP A 8 -3.77 0.32 -8.19
CA TRP A 8 -4.95 1.12 -7.82
C TRP A 8 -5.61 0.60 -6.53
N ARG A 9 -5.79 -0.71 -6.38
CA ARG A 9 -6.37 -1.32 -5.17
C ARG A 9 -5.52 -1.05 -3.93
N VAL A 10 -4.20 -1.12 -4.04
CA VAL A 10 -3.28 -0.79 -2.93
C VAL A 10 -3.40 0.69 -2.54
N GLN A 11 -3.48 1.60 -3.52
CA GLN A 11 -3.67 3.02 -3.26
C GLN A 11 -5.02 3.32 -2.60
N GLU A 12 -6.10 2.75 -3.12
CA GLU A 12 -7.45 2.90 -2.58
C GLU A 12 -7.50 2.43 -1.11
N ALA A 13 -7.03 1.21 -0.84
CA ALA A 13 -7.02 0.64 0.50
C ALA A 13 -6.09 1.44 1.45
N TRP A 14 -4.95 1.92 0.94
CA TRP A 14 -4.08 2.81 1.71
C TRP A 14 -4.75 4.15 2.04
N ASN A 15 -5.54 4.72 1.13
CA ASN A 15 -6.26 5.97 1.39
C ASN A 15 -7.46 5.77 2.33
N ASN A 16 -8.03 4.56 2.36
CA ASN A 16 -9.08 4.13 3.29
C ASN A 16 -8.56 3.75 4.69
N ASN A 17 -7.32 4.09 4.99
CA ASN A 17 -6.65 3.83 6.23
C ASN A 17 -6.34 2.35 6.56
N GLU A 18 -6.45 1.43 5.60
CA GLU A 18 -6.17 0.02 5.83
C GLU A 18 -4.67 -0.22 6.14
N SER A 19 -4.38 -1.23 6.97
CA SER A 19 -3.00 -1.62 7.29
C SER A 19 -2.38 -2.42 6.15
N VAL A 20 -1.04 -2.42 6.05
CA VAL A 20 -0.31 -3.20 5.05
C VAL A 20 -0.71 -4.69 5.05
N PHE A 21 -0.96 -5.25 6.24
CA PHE A 21 -1.42 -6.63 6.41
C PHE A 21 -2.84 -6.86 5.86
N ALA A 22 -3.77 -5.93 6.10
CA ALA A 22 -5.13 -6.02 5.59
C ALA A 22 -5.14 -5.90 4.06
N ILE A 23 -4.33 -4.99 3.51
CA ILE A 23 -4.15 -4.81 2.07
C ILE A 23 -3.59 -6.10 1.47
N GLY A 24 -2.51 -6.66 2.02
CA GLY A 24 -1.91 -7.91 1.54
C GLY A 24 -2.89 -9.07 1.52
N GLN A 25 -3.69 -9.24 2.59
CA GLN A 25 -4.75 -10.25 2.62
C GLN A 25 -5.82 -10.03 1.54
N ARG A 26 -6.23 -8.78 1.30
CA ARG A 26 -7.28 -8.43 0.34
C ARG A 26 -6.89 -8.72 -1.11
N ILE A 27 -5.61 -8.56 -1.46
CA ILE A 27 -5.10 -8.79 -2.82
C ILE A 27 -4.29 -10.08 -2.95
N GLU A 28 -4.34 -10.95 -1.93
CA GLU A 28 -3.61 -12.23 -1.90
C GLU A 28 -2.09 -12.07 -2.15
N ARG A 29 -1.48 -11.06 -1.52
CA ARG A 29 -0.05 -10.74 -1.61
C ARG A 29 0.64 -10.73 -0.26
N ASP A 30 1.95 -10.93 -0.30
CA ASP A 30 2.78 -10.80 0.89
C ASP A 30 2.79 -9.33 1.38
N PRO A 31 2.54 -9.07 2.68
CA PRO A 31 2.60 -7.72 3.25
C PRO A 31 3.91 -6.98 2.99
N ASP A 32 5.05 -7.68 2.89
CA ASP A 32 6.34 -7.06 2.61
C ASP A 32 6.40 -6.53 1.17
N GLU A 33 5.81 -7.24 0.21
CA GLU A 33 5.67 -6.74 -1.17
C GLU A 33 4.79 -5.49 -1.23
N VAL A 34 3.70 -5.47 -0.46
CA VAL A 34 2.81 -4.30 -0.34
C VAL A 34 3.55 -3.12 0.28
N ALA A 35 4.34 -3.35 1.33
CA ALA A 35 5.16 -2.32 1.97
C ALA A 35 6.15 -1.70 0.97
N LEU A 36 6.83 -2.54 0.17
CA LEU A 36 7.75 -2.08 -0.87
C LEU A 36 7.04 -1.22 -1.93
N LEU A 37 5.85 -1.63 -2.37
CA LEU A 37 5.05 -0.85 -3.31
C LEU A 37 4.65 0.51 -2.73
N LEU A 38 4.17 0.54 -1.48
CA LEU A 38 3.80 1.79 -0.81
C LEU A 38 4.99 2.74 -0.67
N MET A 39 6.19 2.23 -0.34
CA MET A 39 7.42 3.04 -0.31
C MET A 39 7.78 3.61 -1.68
N ASP A 40 7.60 2.84 -2.76
CA ASP A 40 7.80 3.33 -4.13
C ASP A 40 6.78 4.41 -4.52
N LEU A 41 5.49 4.17 -4.26
CA LEU A 41 4.42 5.12 -4.53
C LEU A 41 4.60 6.44 -3.75
N ALA A 42 5.01 6.37 -2.49
CA ALA A 42 5.27 7.54 -1.66
C ALA A 42 6.47 8.35 -2.18
N ARG A 43 7.55 7.68 -2.63
CA ARG A 43 8.70 8.36 -3.26
C ARG A 43 8.32 9.06 -4.56
N LYS A 44 7.39 8.48 -5.32
CA LYS A 44 6.84 9.05 -6.55
C LYS A 44 5.76 10.12 -6.31
N GLY A 45 5.40 10.40 -5.05
CA GLY A 45 4.33 11.36 -4.72
C GLY A 45 2.93 10.91 -5.15
N ARG A 46 2.73 9.59 -5.37
CA ARG A 46 1.44 9.03 -5.80
C ARG A 46 0.49 8.73 -4.64
N ILE A 47 1.00 8.69 -3.42
CA ILE A 47 0.23 8.55 -2.19
C ILE A 47 0.75 9.52 -1.14
N GLU A 48 -0.13 9.97 -0.25
CA GLU A 48 0.28 10.79 0.88
C GLU A 48 0.92 9.93 1.97
N LYS A 49 1.98 10.47 2.58
CA LYS A 49 2.57 9.88 3.78
C LYS A 49 1.61 10.10 4.94
N ARG A 50 1.14 9.02 5.55
CA ARG A 50 0.35 9.13 6.78
C ARG A 50 1.26 9.58 7.93
N VAL A 51 0.69 10.42 8.81
CA VAL A 51 1.38 10.98 10.01
C VAL A 51 1.69 9.89 11.05
N ILE A 52 0.95 8.78 10.98
CA ILE A 52 1.21 7.57 11.76
C ILE A 52 2.32 6.80 11.05
N GLY A 53 3.47 6.63 11.72
CA GLY A 53 4.55 5.78 11.23
C GLY A 53 4.07 4.35 10.96
N LEU A 54 4.88 3.56 10.25
CA LEU A 54 4.65 2.13 10.02
C LEU A 54 4.59 1.40 11.38
N GLY A 55 3.42 1.40 12.03
CA GLY A 55 3.20 0.87 13.37
C GLY A 55 2.61 1.91 14.33
N ALA A 56 1.31 1.78 14.58
CA ALA A 56 0.67 2.09 15.84
C ALA A 56 -0.22 0.91 16.21
#